data_AF-A0A642C4C6-F1
#
_entry.id   AF-A0A642C4C6-F1
#
_cell.length_a   1.000
_cell.length_b   1.000
_cell.length_c   1.000
_cell.angle_alpha   90.00
_cell.angle_beta   90.00
_cell.angle_gamma   90.00
#
_symmetry.space_group_name_H-M   'P 1'
#
loop_
_entity.id
_entity.type
_entity.pdbx_description
1 polymer ?
#
loop_
_entity_poly.entity_id
_entity_poly.type
_entity_poly.pdbx_seq_one_letter_code
_entity_poly.pdbx_strand_id
1 'polypeptide(L)' 'MKRLTISTLLSGVLFLTSCNDFLNQEPLDQLSPNEYLTTESNIAAFATDQYQVLPTHGTYGYGTFEIDNNT' A
#
# COMPACT_ATOMS: atom_id res chain seq x y z
N MET A 1 -45.71 -6.98 -24.44
CA MET A 1 -45.35 -6.76 -23.02
C MET A 1 -44.39 -7.83 -22.47
N LYS A 2 -44.68 -9.13 -22.58
CA LYS A 2 -43.81 -10.21 -22.06
C LYS A 2 -42.37 -10.22 -22.61
N ARG A 3 -42.17 -9.87 -23.90
CA ARG A 3 -40.83 -9.77 -24.51
C ARG A 3 -40.01 -8.59 -23.98
N LEU A 4 -40.67 -7.48 -23.64
CA LEU A 4 -40.03 -6.28 -23.09
C LEU A 4 -39.56 -6.54 -21.65
N THR A 5 -40.36 -7.24 -20.85
CA THR A 5 -40.01 -7.64 -19.48
C THR A 5 -38.89 -8.68 -19.41
N ILE A 6 -38.79 -9.58 -20.38
CA ILE A 6 -37.67 -10.54 -20.46
C ILE A 6 -36.36 -9.81 -20.81
N SER A 7 -36.43 -8.83 -21.70
CA SER A 7 -35.27 -8.04 -22.11
C SER A 7 -34.71 -7.18 -20.97
N THR A 8 -35.57 -6.58 -20.14
CA THR A 8 -35.12 -5.81 -18.97
C THR A 8 -34.56 -6.68 -17.86
N LEU A 9 -35.12 -7.88 -17.64
CA LEU A 9 -34.60 -8.83 -16.65
C LEU A 9 -33.19 -9.33 -17.02
N LEU A 10 -32.96 -9.62 -18.31
CA LEU A 10 -31.67 -10.12 -18.80
C LEU A 10 -30.55 -9.06 -18.71
N SER A 11 -30.87 -7.79 -18.95
CA SER A 11 -29.91 -6.68 -18.80
C SER A 11 -29.48 -6.48 -17.35
N GLY A 12 -30.36 -6.71 -16.36
CA GLY A 12 -30.05 -6.56 -14.94
C GLY A 12 -29.05 -7.59 -14.41
N VAL A 13 -29.07 -8.81 -14.95
CA VAL A 13 -28.17 -9.90 -14.51
C VAL A 13 -26.72 -9.64 -14.94
N LEU A 14 -26.49 -8.98 -16.07
CA LEU A 14 -25.16 -8.64 -16.57
C LEU A 14 -24.43 -7.58 -15.71
N PHE A 15 -25.19 -6.74 -14.98
CA PHE A 15 -24.60 -5.78 -14.04
C PHE A 15 -24.18 -6.41 -12.70
N LEU A 16 -24.72 -7.59 -12.36
CA LEU A 16 -24.38 -8.30 -11.12
C LEU A 16 -23.12 -9.17 -11.28
N THR A 17 -22.69 -9.42 -12.52
CA THR A 17 -21.40 -10.05 -12.82
C THR A 17 -20.32 -8.97 -12.99
N SER A 18 -20.16 -8.08 -12.02
CA SER A 18 -18.98 -7.20 -12.00
C SER A 18 -17.73 -8.06 -11.84
N CYS A 19 -16.72 -7.85 -12.68
CA CYS A 19 -15.49 -8.61 -12.64
C CYS A 19 -14.80 -8.43 -11.29
N ASN A 20 -14.65 -9.52 -10.51
CA ASN A 20 -14.03 -9.49 -9.18
C ASN A 20 -12.55 -9.07 -9.17
N ASP A 21 -11.94 -9.04 -10.35
CA ASP A 21 -10.55 -8.62 -10.54
C ASP A 21 -10.33 -7.16 -10.10
N PHE A 22 -11.33 -6.29 -10.33
CA PHE A 22 -11.30 -4.90 -9.86
C PHE A 22 -11.42 -4.74 -8.34
N LEU A 23 -11.94 -5.75 -7.64
CA LEU A 23 -12.05 -5.72 -6.17
C LEU A 23 -10.75 -6.17 -5.49
N ASN A 24 -9.89 -6.92 -6.19
CA ASN A 24 -8.67 -7.50 -5.65
C ASN A 24 -7.44 -7.06 -6.45
N GLN A 25 -7.44 -5.80 -6.88
CA GLN A 25 -6.32 -5.23 -7.61
C GLN A 25 -5.34 -4.57 -6.63
N GLU A 26 -4.09 -5.01 -6.66
CA GLU A 26 -3.02 -4.33 -5.95
C GLU A 26 -2.71 -2.97 -6.60
N PRO A 27 -2.27 -1.96 -5.82
CA PRO A 27 -1.90 -0.66 -6.37
C PRO A 27 -0.77 -0.81 -7.40
N LEU A 28 -0.97 -0.25 -8.59
CA LEU A 28 -0.03 -0.41 -9.71
C LEU A 28 1.28 0.38 -9.54
N ASP A 29 1.27 1.38 -8.67
CA ASP A 29 2.39 2.29 -8.42
C ASP A 29 3.14 1.96 -7.12
N GLN A 30 2.73 0.91 -6.41
CA GLN A 30 3.33 0.52 -5.14
C GLN A 30 3.88 -0.89 -5.21
N LEU A 31 5.00 -1.11 -4.51
CA LEU A 31 5.52 -2.45 -4.31
C LEU A 31 4.68 -3.15 -3.25
N SER A 32 4.29 -4.40 -3.52
CA SER A 32 3.64 -5.23 -2.51
C SER A 32 4.62 -5.53 -1.37
N PRO A 33 4.14 -5.75 -0.12
CA PRO A 33 5.01 -6.12 0.99
C PRO A 33 5.86 -7.37 0.73
N ASN A 34 5.32 -8.31 -0.07
CA ASN A 34 6.01 -9.55 -0.43
C ASN A 34 7.19 -9.31 -1.39
N GLU A 35 7.12 -8.25 -2.22
CA GLU A 35 8.16 -7.91 -3.19
C GLU A 35 9.16 -6.87 -2.66
N TYR A 36 8.74 -6.09 -1.67
CA TYR A 36 9.50 -4.92 -1.19
C TYR A 36 10.91 -5.25 -0.68
N LEU A 37 11.16 -6.43 -0.14
CA LEU A 37 12.49 -6.82 0.38
C LEU A 37 13.20 -7.89 -0.45
N THR A 38 12.90 -7.97 -1.75
CA THR A 38 13.44 -9.02 -2.63
C THR A 38 14.59 -8.57 -3.52
N THR A 39 14.77 -7.26 -3.73
CA THR A 39 15.86 -6.70 -4.54
C THR A 39 16.83 -5.91 -3.68
N GLU A 40 18.10 -5.88 -4.08
CA GLU A 40 19.13 -5.13 -3.37
C GLU A 40 18.77 -3.63 -3.25
N SER A 41 18.29 -3.03 -4.34
CA SER A 41 17.88 -1.62 -4.36
C SER A 41 16.79 -1.31 -3.34
N ASN A 42 15.78 -2.18 -3.22
CA ASN A 42 14.68 -1.93 -2.29
C ASN A 42 15.09 -2.17 -0.83
N ILE A 43 15.96 -3.14 -0.57
CA ILE A 43 16.52 -3.36 0.77
C ILE A 43 17.36 -2.14 1.20
N ALA A 44 18.18 -1.60 0.29
CA ALA A 44 18.96 -0.39 0.56
C ALA A 44 18.07 0.82 0.82
N ALA A 45 17.00 0.99 0.04
CA ALA A 45 16.01 2.05 0.25
C ALA A 45 15.30 1.90 1.61
N PHE A 46 14.83 0.70 1.94
CA PHE A 46 14.21 0.40 3.23
C PHE A 46 15.15 0.73 4.40
N ALA A 47 16.40 0.26 4.36
CA ALA A 47 17.37 0.54 5.41
C ALA A 47 17.66 2.05 5.56
N THR A 48 17.70 2.78 4.45
CA THR A 48 17.91 4.23 4.44
C THR A 48 16.71 4.97 5.02
N ASP A 49 15.50 4.53 4.73
CA ASP A 49 14.27 5.15 5.23
C ASP A 49 14.13 5.02 6.76
N GLN A 50 14.76 4.02 7.37
CA GLN A 50 14.80 3.91 8.82
C GLN A 50 15.43 5.13 9.50
N TYR A 51 16.31 5.88 8.84
CA TYR A 51 16.83 7.14 9.38
C TYR A 51 15.78 8.26 9.45
N GLN A 52 14.58 8.11 8.88
CA GLN A 52 13.46 9.02 9.13
C GLN A 52 12.79 8.79 10.49
N VAL A 53 12.85 7.55 11.00
CA VAL A 53 12.19 7.12 12.26
C VAL A 53 13.18 7.02 13.40
N LEU A 54 14.36 6.46 13.11
CA LEU A 54 15.44 6.35 14.07
C LEU A 54 15.90 7.76 14.45
N PRO A 55 16.34 7.94 15.70
CA PRO A 55 16.86 9.22 16.12
C PRO A 55 18.06 9.59 15.26
N THR A 56 17.91 10.64 14.48
CA THR A 56 19.01 11.26 13.75
C THR A 56 19.47 12.49 14.51
N HIS A 57 20.72 12.89 14.30
CA HIS A 57 21.22 14.16 14.80
C HIS A 57 20.57 15.31 13.99
N GLY A 58 19.31 15.61 14.27
CA GLY A 58 18.64 16.81 13.74
C GLY A 58 19.06 18.06 14.50
N THR A 59 19.24 19.18 13.78
CA THR A 59 19.54 20.54 14.31
C THR A 59 20.76 20.63 15.26
N TYR A 60 21.13 21.85 15.66
CA TYR A 60 22.13 22.07 16.72
C TYR A 60 21.62 21.49 18.05
N GLY A 61 22.23 20.42 18.56
CA GLY A 61 21.86 19.79 19.83
C GLY A 61 22.55 18.44 20.06
N TYR A 62 22.40 17.85 21.25
CA TYR A 62 23.00 16.55 21.59
C TYR A 62 22.19 15.33 21.11
N GLY A 63 21.05 15.54 20.42
CA GLY A 63 20.21 14.45 19.91
C GLY A 63 19.69 13.55 21.03
N THR A 64 19.61 12.24 20.81
CA THR A 64 19.19 11.28 21.84
C THR A 64 20.10 11.21 23.06
N PHE A 65 21.33 11.69 22.96
CA PHE A 65 22.22 11.78 24.11
C PHE A 65 21.76 12.83 25.12
N GLU A 66 20.89 13.77 24.74
CA GLU A 66 20.29 14.73 25.68
C GLU A 66 19.37 14.05 26.70
N ILE A 67 18.71 12.96 26.30
CA ILE A 67 17.78 12.20 27.16
C ILE A 67 18.38 10.89 27.68
N ASP A 68 19.64 10.59 27.33
CA ASP A 68 20.39 9.46 27.87
C ASP A 68 20.86 9.78 29.30
N ASN A 69 20.03 9.41 30.27
CA ASN A 69 20.28 9.65 31.69
C ASN A 69 20.84 8.41 32.39
N ASN A 70 21.88 7.79 31.82
CA ASN A 70 22.74 6.79 32.48
C ASN A 70 22.00 5.68 33.26
N THR A 71 20.80 5.29 32.83
CA THR A 71 19.97 4.27 33.51
C THR A 71 19.86 3.03 32.64
#